data_AF-A0A7C1ZH75-F1
#
_entry.id   AF-A0A7C1ZH75-F1
#
_cell.length_a   1.000
_cell.length_b   1.000
_cell.length_c   1.000
_cell.angle_alpha   90.00
_cell.angle_beta   90.00
_cell.angle_gamma   90.00
#
_symmetry.space_group_name_H-M   'P 1'
#
loop_
_entity.id
_entity.type
_entity.pdbx_description
1 polymer ?
#
loop_
_entity_poly.entity_id
_entity_poly.type
_entity_poly.pdbx_seq_one_letter_code
_entity_poly.pdbx_strand_id
1 'polypeptide(L)'
;MDKSITKILLIKHGAFGDLIQADGIFHDLRLYYANAEIVLLTMSRYKELMQQSPYIDRVIVDNRVALWHVRDQLKLRQKLRDENIDLVIDLQNSNRSSLYQRYFLPNSPWFSRRSSLNGV
;
A
#
# COMPACT_ATOMS: atom_id res chain seq x y z
N MET A 1 0.16 -8.29 -20.41
CA MET A 1 -0.54 -7.54 -19.37
C MET A 1 0.02 -6.13 -19.43
N ASP A 2 -0.68 -5.19 -20.06
CA ASP A 2 -0.35 -3.78 -19.85
C ASP A 2 -1.61 -2.94 -20.08
N LYS A 3 -2.41 -2.87 -19.02
CA LYS A 3 -3.17 -1.65 -18.78
C LYS A 3 -2.14 -0.76 -18.10
N SER A 4 -1.72 0.32 -18.74
CA SER A 4 -0.65 1.21 -18.25
C SER A 4 -0.87 1.46 -16.76
N ILE A 5 -0.06 0.86 -15.90
CA ILE A 5 -0.19 1.01 -14.45
C ILE A 5 0.15 2.47 -14.17
N THR A 6 -0.86 3.27 -13.81
CA THR A 6 -0.70 4.71 -13.54
C THR A 6 -0.77 5.02 -12.06
N LYS A 7 -1.39 4.15 -11.25
CA LYS A 7 -1.47 4.34 -9.80
C LYS A 7 -1.28 3.05 -9.00
N ILE A 8 -0.34 3.09 -8.07
CA ILE A 8 0.06 1.98 -7.22
C ILE A 8 -0.22 2.33 -5.76
N LEU A 9 -0.92 1.44 -5.06
CA LEU A 9 -1.00 1.48 -3.60
C LEU A 9 0.04 0.54 -3.00
N LEU A 10 1.01 1.11 -2.30
CA LEU A 10 2.01 0.37 -1.54
C LEU A 10 1.58 0.28 -0.07
N ILE A 11 1.53 -0.92 0.52
CA ILE A 11 1.11 -1.11 1.91
C ILE A 11 2.29 -1.52 2.78
N LYS A 12 2.68 -0.66 3.74
CA LYS A 12 3.70 -0.97 4.75
C LYS A 12 3.41 -0.26 6.07
N HIS A 13 3.08 -1.06 7.08
CA HIS A 13 2.87 -0.63 8.47
C HIS A 13 3.93 -1.30 9.36
N GLY A 14 5.17 -0.83 9.27
CA GLY A 14 6.31 -1.39 10.03
C GLY A 14 6.76 -0.51 11.18
N ALA A 15 7.71 -1.02 11.97
CA ALA A 15 8.55 -0.16 12.79
C ALA A 15 9.47 0.70 11.89
N PHE A 16 10.15 1.70 12.46
CA PHE A 16 11.03 2.60 11.68
C PHE A 16 12.11 1.82 10.92
N GLY A 17 12.74 0.84 11.57
CA GLY A 17 13.74 -0.03 10.95
C GLY A 17 13.23 -0.84 9.75
N ASP A 18 11.93 -1.17 9.71
CA ASP A 18 11.36 -1.90 8.58
C ASP A 18 11.10 -1.00 7.37
N LEU A 19 10.92 0.31 7.58
CA LEU A 19 10.77 1.27 6.49
C LEU A 19 12.11 1.58 5.84
N ILE A 20 13.16 1.72 6.65
CA ILE A 20 14.54 1.87 6.15
C ILE A 20 14.98 0.61 5.38
N GLN A 21 14.69 -0.58 5.89
CA GLN A 21 14.99 -1.82 5.16
C GLN A 21 14.17 -1.98 3.87
N ALA A 22 12.98 -1.38 3.80
CA ALA A 22 12.16 -1.38 2.59
C ALA A 22 12.59 -0.34 1.55
N ASP A 23 13.55 0.54 1.86
CA ASP A 23 13.98 1.62 0.97
C ASP A 23 14.49 1.10 -0.38
N GLY A 24 15.26 0.01 -0.38
CA GLY A 24 15.68 -0.66 -1.61
C GLY A 24 14.51 -1.14 -2.47
N ILE A 25 13.44 -1.65 -1.85
CA ILE A 25 12.22 -2.04 -2.57
C ILE A 25 11.51 -0.81 -3.13
N PHE A 26 11.46 0.30 -2.38
CA PHE A 26 10.84 1.54 -2.86
C PHE A 26 11.59 2.10 -4.08
N HIS A 27 12.92 2.07 -4.02
CA HIS A 27 13.79 2.45 -5.12
C HIS A 27 13.51 1.60 -6.38
N ASP A 28 13.54 0.28 -6.24
CA ASP A 28 13.30 -0.65 -7.35
C ASP A 28 11.90 -0.48 -7.95
N LEU A 29 10.88 -0.26 -7.11
CA LEU A 29 9.52 0.02 -7.56
C LEU A 29 9.44 1.33 -8.32
N ARG A 30 10.11 2.39 -7.85
CA ARG A 30 10.15 3.66 -8.57
C ARG A 30 10.87 3.52 -9.91
N LEU A 31 11.97 2.77 -9.97
CA LEU A 31 12.67 2.51 -11.24
C LEU A 31 11.78 1.76 -12.23
N TYR A 32 11.08 0.72 -11.77
CA TYR A 32 10.23 -0.10 -12.62
C TYR A 32 8.95 0.62 -13.06
N TYR A 33 8.34 1.41 -12.17
CA TYR A 33 7.11 2.16 -12.39
C TYR A 33 7.37 3.67 -12.42
N ALA A 34 8.34 4.10 -13.22
CA ALA A 34 8.83 5.48 -13.23
C ALA A 34 7.73 6.55 -13.35
N ASN A 35 6.70 6.28 -14.15
CA ASN A 35 5.61 7.22 -14.44
C ASN A 35 4.33 7.00 -13.61
N ALA A 36 4.30 6.00 -12.73
CA ALA A 36 3.11 5.74 -11.90
C ALA A 36 3.14 6.61 -10.63
N GLU A 37 1.96 7.02 -10.16
CA GLU A 37 1.80 7.56 -8.81
C GLU A 37 1.93 6.40 -7.80
N ILE A 38 2.94 6.44 -6.94
CA ILE A 38 3.16 5.50 -5.85
C ILE A 38 2.63 6.14 -4.55
N VAL A 39 1.50 5.62 -4.09
CA VAL A 39 0.84 6.03 -2.85
C VAL A 39 1.18 5.05 -1.74
N LEU A 40 1.83 5.51 -0.67
CA LEU A 40 2.15 4.68 0.49
C LEU A 40 1.04 4.74 1.54
N LEU A 41 0.50 3.59 1.93
CA LEU A 41 -0.34 3.42 3.10
C LEU A 41 0.51 3.03 4.32
N THR A 42 0.64 3.95 5.29
CA THR A 42 1.44 3.75 6.50
C THR A 42 0.88 4.48 7.73
N MET A 43 1.56 4.38 8.88
CA MET A 43 1.14 5.05 10.13
C MET A 43 1.52 6.53 10.14
N SER A 44 0.75 7.36 10.86
CA SER A 44 0.93 8.82 10.90
C SER A 44 2.34 9.26 11.29
N ARG A 45 2.97 8.54 12.23
CA ARG A 45 4.33 8.79 12.71
C ARG A 45 5.41 8.72 11.61
N TYR A 46 5.11 8.12 10.47
CA TYR A 46 6.03 8.00 9.32
C TYR A 46 5.63 8.88 8.14
N LYS A 47 4.52 9.61 8.25
CA LYS A 47 4.00 10.42 7.14
C LYS A 47 5.03 11.43 6.66
N GLU A 48 5.54 12.26 7.58
CA GLU A 48 6.46 13.35 7.24
C GLU A 48 7.76 12.81 6.62
N LEU A 49 8.32 11.76 7.22
CA LEU A 49 9.51 11.09 6.70
C LEU A 49 9.28 10.54 5.29
N MET A 50 8.18 9.84 5.06
CA MET A 50 7.89 9.20 3.77
C MET A 50 7.50 10.21 2.70
N GLN A 51 6.97 11.38 3.08
CA GLN A 51 6.77 12.49 2.14
C GLN A 51 8.08 13.13 1.66
N GLN A 52 9.20 12.90 2.35
CA GLN A 52 10.53 13.32 1.90
C GLN A 52 11.23 12.26 1.02
N SER A 53 10.67 11.07 0.89
CA SER A 53 11.23 10.01 0.04
C SER A 53 11.09 10.38 -1.44
N PRO A 54 12.15 10.27 -2.25
CA PRO A 54 12.06 10.51 -3.69
C PRO A 54 11.28 9.42 -4.45
N TYR A 55 10.92 8.32 -3.78
CA TYR A 55 10.27 7.18 -4.40
C TYR A 55 8.75 7.18 -4.21
N ILE A 56 8.24 7.93 -3.23
CA ILE A 56 6.83 7.95 -2.82
C ILE A 56 6.23 9.31 -3.15
N ASP A 57 5.16 9.33 -3.95
CA ASP A 57 4.52 10.60 -4.33
C ASP A 57 3.58 11.12 -3.25
N ARG A 58 2.88 10.21 -2.56
CA ARG A 58 1.89 10.57 -1.55
C ARG A 58 1.75 9.52 -0.46
N VAL A 59 1.33 9.98 0.71
CA VAL A 59 1.06 9.11 1.88
C VAL A 59 -0.42 9.17 2.28
N ILE A 60 -1.02 7.99 2.43
CA ILE A 60 -2.28 7.79 3.13
C ILE A 60 -1.98 7.24 4.53
N VAL A 61 -2.61 7.83 5.53
CA VAL A 61 -2.45 7.39 6.92
C VAL A 61 -3.49 6.32 7.28
N ASP A 62 -3.01 5.19 7.77
CA ASP A 62 -3.76 4.20 8.53
C ASP A 62 -3.02 3.92 9.85
N ASN A 63 -3.55 4.47 10.94
CA ASN A 63 -3.02 4.26 12.30
C ASN A 63 -3.39 2.89 12.88
N ARG A 64 -3.90 1.98 12.06
CA ARG A 64 -4.28 0.63 12.44
C ARG A 64 -5.27 0.57 13.60
N VAL A 65 -6.19 1.52 13.65
CA VAL A 65 -7.30 1.49 14.63
C VAL A 65 -8.01 0.15 14.53
N ALA A 66 -8.45 -0.37 15.66
CA ALA A 66 -8.96 -1.73 15.71
C ALA A 66 -10.17 -1.91 14.78
N LEU A 67 -10.32 -3.11 14.23
CA LEU A 67 -11.26 -3.37 13.13
C LEU A 67 -12.74 -3.19 13.53
N TRP A 68 -13.05 -3.28 14.83
CA TRP A 68 -14.38 -2.98 15.37
C TRP A 68 -14.74 -1.49 15.38
N HIS A 69 -13.78 -0.58 15.15
CA HIS A 69 -14.05 0.84 14.93
C HIS A 69 -14.62 1.05 13.51
N VAL A 70 -15.86 0.59 13.29
CA VAL A 70 -16.50 0.50 11.97
C VAL A 70 -16.47 1.84 11.23
N ARG A 71 -16.73 2.96 11.92
CA ARG A 71 -16.71 4.30 11.30
C ARG A 71 -15.36 4.62 10.68
N ASP A 72 -14.26 4.34 11.38
CA ASP A 72 -12.91 4.62 10.87
C ASP A 72 -12.52 3.67 9.75
N GLN A 73 -12.91 2.39 9.85
CA GLN A 73 -12.70 1.42 8.77
C GLN A 73 -13.48 1.80 7.50
N LEU A 74 -14.72 2.28 7.63
CA LEU A 74 -15.52 2.75 6.50
C LEU A 74 -14.93 3.99 5.85
N LYS A 75 -14.42 4.95 6.64
CA LYS A 75 -13.70 6.12 6.11
C LYS A 75 -12.45 5.71 5.33
N LEU A 76 -11.65 4.80 5.88
CA LEU A 76 -10.45 4.30 5.20
C LEU A 76 -10.83 3.54 3.92
N ARG A 77 -11.83 2.67 3.99
CA ARG A 77 -12.35 1.94 2.82
C ARG A 77 -12.80 2.87 1.72
N GLN A 78 -13.60 3.90 2.05
CA GLN A 78 -14.07 4.86 1.06
C GLN A 78 -12.90 5.59 0.43
N LYS A 79 -11.99 6.13 1.26
CA LYS A 79 -10.79 6.81 0.79
C LYS A 79 -9.98 5.95 -0.18
N LEU A 80 -9.72 4.69 0.14
CA LEU A 80 -8.95 3.80 -0.74
C LEU A 80 -9.70 3.45 -2.04
N ARG A 81 -11.03 3.37 -2.01
CA ARG A 81 -11.83 3.11 -3.23
C ARG A 81 -11.85 4.30 -4.18
N ASP A 82 -11.81 5.52 -3.64
CA ASP A 82 -11.81 6.75 -4.43
C ASP A 82 -10.47 7.00 -5.14
N GLU A 83 -9.41 6.26 -4.79
CA GLU A 83 -8.09 6.44 -5.38
C GLU A 83 -7.98 5.97 -6.83
N ASN A 84 -8.85 5.06 -7.30
CA ASN A 84 -8.72 4.38 -8.61
C ASN A 84 -7.37 3.66 -8.75
N ILE A 85 -7.07 2.76 -7.82
CA ILE A 85 -5.81 2.01 -7.77
C ILE A 85 -5.75 0.94 -8.86
N ASP A 86 -4.72 0.98 -9.70
CA ASP A 86 -4.47 -0.02 -10.75
C ASP A 86 -3.77 -1.27 -10.20
N LEU A 87 -2.89 -1.10 -9.21
CA LEU A 87 -2.11 -2.19 -8.60
C LEU A 87 -1.91 -1.95 -7.10
N VAL A 88 -2.13 -2.99 -6.29
CA VAL A 88 -1.75 -3.00 -4.87
C VAL A 88 -0.52 -3.86 -4.67
N ILE A 89 0.48 -3.33 -3.96
CA ILE A 89 1.67 -4.05 -3.52
C ILE A 89 1.67 -4.11 -1.99
N ASP A 90 1.39 -5.28 -1.44
CA ASP A 90 1.36 -5.53 0.00
C ASP A 90 2.71 -6.05 0.50
N LEU A 91 3.57 -5.12 0.95
CA LEU A 91 4.81 -5.45 1.63
C LEU A 91 4.58 -5.81 3.10
N GLN A 92 3.41 -5.48 3.67
CA GLN A 92 3.06 -5.75 5.06
C GLN A 92 2.69 -7.21 5.31
N ASN A 93 1.94 -7.84 4.40
CA ASN A 93 1.55 -9.26 4.46
C ASN A 93 0.85 -9.66 5.78
N SER A 94 0.02 -8.77 6.33
CA SER A 94 -0.67 -8.99 7.60
C SER A 94 -2.11 -9.47 7.42
N ASN A 95 -2.71 -9.99 8.49
CA ASN A 95 -4.15 -10.30 8.49
C ASN A 95 -5.00 -9.04 8.22
N ARG A 96 -4.55 -7.87 8.66
CA ARG A 96 -5.23 -6.59 8.39
C ARG A 96 -5.19 -6.23 6.91
N SER A 97 -4.03 -6.35 6.25
CA SER A 97 -3.93 -6.07 4.81
C SER A 97 -4.67 -7.12 3.96
N SER A 98 -4.73 -8.38 4.42
CA SER A 98 -5.61 -9.40 3.81
C SER A 98 -7.10 -9.02 3.88
N LEU A 99 -7.53 -8.38 4.97
CA LEU A 99 -8.89 -7.85 5.10
C LEU A 99 -9.12 -6.71 4.09
N TYR A 100 -8.13 -5.85 3.88
CA TYR A 100 -8.23 -4.78 2.89
C TYR A 100 -8.40 -5.32 1.48
N GLN A 101 -7.60 -6.33 1.12
CA GLN A 101 -7.76 -7.05 -0.15
C GLN A 101 -9.19 -7.57 -0.29
N ARG A 102 -9.70 -8.28 0.73
CA ARG A 102 -11.00 -8.94 0.65
C ARG A 102 -12.20 -7.99 0.66
N TYR A 103 -12.14 -6.89 1.40
CA TYR A 103 -13.33 -6.05 1.67
C TYR A 103 -13.21 -4.60 1.22
N PHE A 104 -11.99 -4.05 1.14
CA PHE A 104 -11.79 -2.65 0.76
C PHE A 104 -11.57 -2.56 -0.75
N LEU A 105 -10.65 -3.36 -1.29
CA LEU A 105 -10.22 -3.35 -2.69
C LEU A 105 -10.35 -4.76 -3.35
N PRO A 106 -11.54 -5.39 -3.36
CA PRO A 106 -11.72 -6.77 -3.82
C PRO A 106 -11.43 -6.98 -5.32
N ASN A 107 -11.46 -5.92 -6.12
CA ASN A 107 -11.30 -6.00 -7.57
C ASN A 107 -9.94 -5.47 -8.05
N SER A 108 -9.08 -5.01 -7.13
CA SER A 108 -7.76 -4.50 -7.51
C SER A 108 -6.77 -5.65 -7.67
N PRO A 109 -5.96 -5.68 -8.74
CA PRO A 109 -4.79 -6.54 -8.81
C PRO A 109 -3.93 -6.37 -7.55
N TRP A 110 -3.54 -7.49 -6.95
CA TRP A 110 -2.90 -7.50 -5.63
C TRP A 110 -1.68 -8.41 -5.62
N PHE A 111 -0.50 -7.80 -5.43
CA PHE A 111 0.76 -8.51 -5.23
C PHE A 111 1.09 -8.56 -3.74
N SER A 112 1.39 -9.75 -3.25
CA SER A 112 1.80 -10.03 -1.87
C SER A 112 2.71 -11.27 -1.85
N ARG A 113 3.37 -11.54 -0.74
CA ARG A 113 4.16 -12.78 -0.59
C ARG A 113 3.30 -14.04 -0.74
N ARG A 114 1.99 -13.95 -0.46
CA ARG A 114 1.06 -15.07 -0.62
C ARG A 114 0.66 -15.31 -2.08
N SER A 115 0.60 -14.26 -2.89
CA SER A 115 0.24 -14.40 -4.31
C SER A 115 1.37 -15.01 -5.15
N SER A 116 2.63 -14.96 -4.69
CA SER A 116 3.76 -15.62 -5.36
C SER A 116 3.88 -17.12 -5.07
N LEU A 117 3.11 -17.67 -4.13
CA LEU A 117 3.15 -19.10 -3.76
C LEU A 117 2.09 -19.96 -4.48
N ASN A 118 1.11 -19.34 -5.16
CA ASN A 118 0.11 -20.04 -5.97
C ASN A 118 0.51 -20.10 -7.46
N GLY A 119 1.79 -19.89 -7.75
CA GLY A 119 2.38 -19.87 -9.09
C GLY A 119 3.38 -21.00 -9.34
N VAL A 120 3.11 -22.19 -8.79
CA VAL A 120 3.73 -23.48 -9.17
C VAL A 120 2.62 -24.50 -9.33
#